data_AF-A0AA94PIW2-F1
#
_entry.id   AF-A0AA94PIW2-F1
#
_cell.length_a   1.000
_cell.length_b   1.000
_cell.length_c   1.000
_cell.angle_alpha   90.00
_cell.angle_beta   90.00
_cell.angle_gamma   90.00
#
_symmetry.space_group_name_H-M   'P 1'
#
loop_
_entity.id
_entity.type
_entity.pdbx_description
1 polymer ?
#
loop_
_entity_poly.entity_id
_entity_poly.type
_entity_poly.pdbx_seq_one_letter_code
_entity_poly.pdbx_strand_id
1 'polypeptide(L)'
;MIMERELCIVHANCQGEPLIDRLNLCPDFAARFECRLFTNYVREPIPDADLARCSLFLYQYLGPQWNELASESLLGKLPQTARSLCIPNMFFKGYWPTWSGKAGFDYRCELLDGYIDRGLSEDEAILLYLRTDLAAKYDLDALLRETLRLEREREARTPIKYMDFMEERLGTERLFNTVNHPGPRLINHAASAILRELGLPEPDAAALAVLGDPFPEFEQPIHPSVAAHFGWAFAGPQTEYQIYGRKLTFARYAANYVLARKAGVTDFIGFLQGADIKI
;
A
#
# COMPACT_ATOMS: atom_id res chain seq x y z
N MET A 1 40.41 -8.90 2.06
CA MET A 1 39.49 -8.93 3.21
C MET A 1 38.13 -8.51 2.68
N ILE A 2 37.12 -9.35 2.79
CA ILE A 2 35.75 -8.95 2.48
C ILE A 2 35.34 -8.02 3.64
N MET A 3 35.11 -6.73 3.36
CA MET A 3 34.53 -5.84 4.36
C MET A 3 33.14 -6.36 4.70
N GLU A 4 32.85 -6.49 5.99
CA GLU A 4 31.51 -6.82 6.46
C GLU A 4 30.58 -5.66 6.09
N ARG A 5 29.39 -5.97 5.53
CA ARG A 5 28.43 -4.95 5.12
C ARG A 5 27.85 -4.24 6.33
N GLU A 6 27.58 -2.96 6.18
CA GLU A 6 26.93 -2.13 7.19
C GLU A 6 25.45 -2.55 7.34
N LEU A 7 24.94 -2.60 8.58
CA LEU A 7 23.53 -2.95 8.80
C LEU A 7 22.62 -1.79 8.40
N CYS A 8 21.70 -2.05 7.48
CA CYS A 8 20.56 -1.20 7.16
C CYS A 8 19.29 -1.82 7.74
N ILE A 9 18.70 -1.18 8.75
CA ILE A 9 17.41 -1.58 9.29
C ILE A 9 16.32 -0.86 8.50
N VAL A 10 15.35 -1.62 7.98
CA VAL A 10 14.15 -1.10 7.34
C VAL A 10 12.96 -1.41 8.24
N HIS A 11 12.37 -0.40 8.86
CA HIS A 11 11.17 -0.54 9.69
C HIS A 11 9.95 0.00 8.95
N ALA A 12 9.23 -0.88 8.27
CA ALA A 12 8.18 -0.53 7.31
C ALA A 12 7.03 -1.54 7.32
N ASN A 13 5.93 -1.21 6.67
CA ASN A 13 4.86 -2.15 6.37
C ASN A 13 5.22 -3.03 5.15
N CYS A 14 4.23 -3.61 4.49
CA CYS A 14 4.39 -4.36 3.24
C CYS A 14 5.14 -3.61 2.12
N GLN A 15 5.29 -2.28 2.19
CA GLN A 15 6.07 -1.48 1.23
C GLN A 15 7.59 -1.64 1.41
N GLY A 16 8.05 -2.20 2.55
CA GLY A 16 9.47 -2.32 2.87
C GLY A 16 10.24 -3.26 1.95
N GLU A 17 9.74 -4.46 1.71
CA GLU A 17 10.41 -5.46 0.87
C GLU A 17 10.54 -5.00 -0.59
N PRO A 18 9.48 -4.54 -1.28
CA PRO A 18 9.62 -4.02 -2.63
C PRO A 18 10.54 -2.81 -2.73
N LEU A 19 10.60 -1.99 -1.68
CA LEU A 19 11.52 -0.87 -1.61
C LEU A 19 12.98 -1.36 -1.51
N ILE A 20 13.27 -2.34 -0.65
CA ILE A 20 14.60 -2.95 -0.52
C ILE A 20 15.07 -3.51 -1.85
N ASP A 21 14.22 -4.22 -2.59
CA ASP A 21 14.56 -4.77 -3.91
C ASP A 21 15.05 -3.68 -4.88
N ARG A 22 14.37 -2.53 -4.88
CA ARG A 22 14.70 -1.39 -5.75
C ARG A 22 15.95 -0.65 -5.28
N LEU A 23 16.18 -0.55 -3.98
CA LEU A 23 17.42 0.01 -3.44
C LEU A 23 18.62 -0.88 -3.79
N ASN A 24 18.47 -2.20 -3.74
CA ASN A 24 19.51 -3.18 -4.08
C ASN A 24 19.87 -3.21 -5.57
N LEU A 25 19.09 -2.57 -6.45
CA LEU A 25 19.49 -2.35 -7.84
C LEU A 25 20.61 -1.31 -7.98
N CYS A 26 20.87 -0.49 -6.96
CA CYS A 26 22.04 0.37 -6.91
C CYS A 26 23.26 -0.45 -6.41
N PRO A 27 24.30 -0.66 -7.25
CA PRO A 27 25.44 -1.49 -6.88
C PRO A 27 26.16 -1.00 -5.62
N ASP A 28 26.31 0.32 -5.48
CA ASP A 28 26.99 0.93 -4.33
C ASP A 28 26.18 0.73 -3.04
N PHE A 29 24.84 0.78 -3.12
CA PHE A 29 23.97 0.50 -1.98
C PHE A 29 24.08 -0.99 -1.57
N ALA A 30 23.94 -1.90 -2.54
CA ALA A 30 23.96 -3.34 -2.30
C ALA A 30 25.33 -3.85 -1.79
N ALA A 31 26.41 -3.25 -2.26
CA ALA A 31 27.77 -3.55 -1.80
C ALA A 31 28.03 -3.04 -0.37
N ARG A 32 27.41 -1.93 0.03
CA ARG A 32 27.61 -1.30 1.33
C ARG A 32 26.70 -1.88 2.41
N PHE A 33 25.43 -2.13 2.12
CA PHE A 33 24.42 -2.41 3.13
C PHE A 33 23.91 -3.86 3.09
N GLU A 34 23.72 -4.45 4.28
CA GLU A 34 22.85 -5.60 4.50
C GLU A 34 21.51 -5.09 5.03
N CYS A 35 20.44 -5.23 4.25
CA CYS A 35 19.11 -4.80 4.67
C CYS A 35 18.42 -5.87 5.54
N ARG A 36 17.83 -5.44 6.65
CA ARG A 36 16.93 -6.25 7.48
C ARG A 36 15.60 -5.54 7.66
N LEU A 37 14.53 -6.17 7.19
CA LEU A 37 13.17 -5.67 7.33
C LEU A 37 12.60 -6.10 8.69
N PHE A 38 12.01 -5.15 9.40
CA PHE A 38 11.14 -5.38 10.54
C PHE A 38 9.76 -4.79 10.23
N THR A 39 8.74 -5.63 10.30
CA THR A 39 7.40 -5.33 9.81
C THR A 39 6.56 -4.62 10.86
N ASN A 40 6.24 -3.35 10.61
CA ASN A 40 5.58 -2.52 11.61
C ASN A 40 4.15 -2.95 11.93
N TYR A 41 3.32 -3.36 10.96
CA TYR A 41 1.89 -3.61 11.20
C TYR A 41 1.60 -4.84 12.06
N VAL A 42 2.53 -5.80 12.11
CA VAL A 42 2.49 -6.95 13.04
C VAL A 42 3.19 -6.65 14.37
N ARG A 43 3.63 -5.39 14.57
CA ARG A 43 4.40 -4.95 15.75
C ARG A 43 5.66 -5.80 15.95
N GLU A 44 6.36 -6.12 14.86
CA GLU A 44 7.60 -6.88 14.94
C GLU A 44 8.65 -6.09 15.75
N PRO A 45 9.20 -6.67 16.84
CA PRO A 45 10.21 -5.99 17.64
C PRO A 45 11.55 -5.95 16.91
N ILE A 46 12.24 -4.81 16.99
CA ILE A 46 13.63 -4.68 16.52
C ILE A 46 14.56 -5.04 17.68
N PRO A 47 15.42 -6.07 17.56
CA PRO A 47 16.36 -6.43 18.61
C PRO A 47 17.29 -5.27 18.97
N ASP A 48 17.51 -5.02 20.27
CA ASP A 48 18.42 -3.96 20.74
C ASP A 48 19.85 -4.16 20.20
N ALA A 49 20.28 -5.41 19.96
CA ALA A 49 21.56 -5.72 19.34
C ALA A 49 21.67 -5.25 17.88
N ASP A 50 20.56 -5.30 17.13
CA ASP A 50 20.52 -4.78 15.76
C ASP A 50 20.45 -3.24 15.78
N LEU A 51 19.65 -2.64 16.68
CA LEU A 51 19.63 -1.18 16.86
C LEU A 51 21.02 -0.63 17.21
N ALA A 52 21.75 -1.27 18.13
CA ALA A 52 23.07 -0.84 18.60
C ALA A 52 24.18 -0.91 17.53
N ARG A 53 23.99 -1.68 16.46
CA ARG A 53 24.95 -1.80 15.34
C ARG A 53 24.43 -1.23 14.02
N CYS A 54 23.25 -0.60 14.05
CA CYS A 54 22.61 -0.03 12.88
C CYS A 54 23.47 1.12 12.31
N SER A 55 23.78 1.06 11.02
CA SER A 55 24.46 2.15 10.30
C SER A 55 23.48 3.03 9.55
N LEU A 56 22.39 2.44 9.02
CA LEU A 56 21.33 3.13 8.32
C LEU A 56 19.96 2.66 8.80
N PHE A 57 19.11 3.58 9.26
CA PHE A 57 17.74 3.30 9.67
C PHE A 57 16.75 3.94 8.70
N LEU A 58 16.12 3.14 7.85
CA LEU A 58 15.02 3.55 6.97
C LEU A 58 13.71 3.21 7.68
N TYR A 59 12.87 4.20 7.98
CA TYR A 59 11.67 3.95 8.79
C TYR A 59 10.44 4.68 8.29
N GLN A 60 9.29 4.03 8.35
CA GLN A 60 8.00 4.72 8.24
C GLN A 60 7.66 5.37 9.57
N TYR A 61 7.17 6.60 9.57
CA TYR A 61 6.82 7.30 10.81
C TYR A 61 5.71 6.57 11.57
N LEU A 62 5.98 6.24 12.84
CA LEU A 62 5.03 5.68 13.80
C LEU A 62 4.94 6.62 15.00
N GLY A 63 3.71 7.04 15.31
CA GLY A 63 3.44 7.95 16.43
C GLY A 63 3.51 7.26 17.81
N PRO A 64 3.31 8.02 18.90
CA PRO A 64 3.45 7.54 20.27
C PRO A 64 2.57 6.32 20.63
N GLN A 65 1.44 6.11 19.95
CA GLN A 65 0.55 4.96 20.16
C GLN A 65 1.20 3.60 19.85
N TRP A 66 2.39 3.61 19.27
CA TRP A 66 3.20 2.42 18.98
C TRP A 66 4.17 2.06 20.12
N ASN A 67 4.17 2.80 21.24
CA ASN A 67 5.00 2.57 22.42
C ASN A 67 6.49 2.42 22.06
N GLU A 68 7.13 1.30 22.42
CA GLU A 68 8.55 1.05 22.13
C GLU A 68 8.90 1.04 20.63
N LEU A 69 7.90 0.85 19.75
CA LEU A 69 8.05 0.90 18.30
C LEU A 69 7.81 2.30 17.72
N ALA A 70 7.44 3.29 18.54
CA ALA A 70 7.30 4.66 18.08
C ALA A 70 8.64 5.16 17.52
N SER A 71 8.60 5.97 16.44
CA SER A 71 9.82 6.40 15.75
C SER A 71 10.79 7.13 16.68
N GLU A 72 10.29 7.99 17.58
CA GLU A 72 11.12 8.69 18.56
C GLU A 72 11.85 7.72 19.51
N SER A 73 11.15 6.68 19.99
CA SER A 73 11.74 5.67 20.87
C SER A 73 12.83 4.86 20.18
N LEU A 74 12.62 4.44 18.92
CA LEU A 74 13.60 3.70 18.15
C LEU A 74 14.81 4.56 17.78
N LEU A 75 14.57 5.81 17.34
CA LEU A 75 15.64 6.76 17.00
C LEU A 75 16.55 7.04 18.22
N GLY A 76 15.98 7.13 19.42
CA GLY A 76 16.75 7.33 20.66
C GLY A 76 17.67 6.16 21.04
N LYS A 77 17.49 4.98 20.45
CA LYS A 77 18.33 3.79 20.67
C LYS A 77 19.45 3.63 19.64
N LEU A 78 19.46 4.44 18.58
CA LEU A 78 20.47 4.32 17.51
C LEU A 78 21.83 4.88 17.95
N PRO A 79 22.95 4.34 17.44
CA PRO A 79 24.26 4.94 17.58
C PRO A 79 24.28 6.37 17.03
N GLN A 80 25.10 7.25 17.62
CA GLN A 80 25.29 8.62 17.10
C GLN A 80 25.86 8.65 15.68
N THR A 81 26.52 7.57 15.26
CA THR A 81 27.06 7.40 13.90
C THR A 81 26.03 6.88 12.90
N ALA A 82 24.87 6.39 13.37
CA ALA A 82 23.83 5.86 12.52
C ALA A 82 23.15 7.01 11.77
N ARG A 83 22.97 6.84 10.46
CA ARG A 83 22.11 7.71 9.67
C ARG A 83 20.66 7.21 9.78
N SER A 84 19.70 8.11 9.93
CA SER A 84 18.27 7.78 9.89
C SER A 84 17.54 8.57 8.81
N LEU A 85 16.61 7.94 8.12
CA LEU A 85 15.79 8.56 7.08
C LEU A 85 14.34 8.08 7.22
N CYS A 86 13.41 9.01 7.43
CA CYS A 86 11.99 8.69 7.36
C CYS A 86 11.63 8.43 5.89
N ILE A 87 11.12 7.25 5.57
CA ILE A 87 10.64 6.86 4.24
C ILE A 87 9.12 6.99 4.14
N PRO A 88 8.55 7.09 2.91
CA PRO A 88 7.11 7.19 2.72
C PRO A 88 6.33 6.01 3.30
N ASN A 89 5.13 6.31 3.79
CA ASN A 89 4.09 5.33 4.10
C ASN A 89 2.84 5.71 3.31
N MET A 90 2.80 5.28 2.05
CA MET A 90 1.81 5.75 1.08
C MET A 90 0.46 5.10 1.32
N PHE A 91 -0.60 5.91 1.33
CA PHE A 91 -1.96 5.42 1.54
C PHE A 91 -3.00 6.21 0.73
N PHE A 92 -3.57 5.61 -0.30
CA PHE A 92 -4.50 6.29 -1.19
C PHE A 92 -5.89 5.65 -1.22
N LYS A 93 -6.84 6.29 -0.52
CA LYS A 93 -8.25 5.87 -0.51
C LYS A 93 -9.06 6.37 -1.71
N GLY A 94 -8.52 7.27 -2.53
CA GLY A 94 -9.28 7.99 -3.57
C GLY A 94 -9.95 7.10 -4.61
N TYR A 95 -9.37 5.92 -4.91
CA TYR A 95 -9.99 4.94 -5.80
C TYR A 95 -11.13 4.14 -5.16
N TRP A 96 -11.17 4.04 -3.83
CA TRP A 96 -12.12 3.22 -3.07
C TRP A 96 -12.78 4.04 -1.94
N PRO A 97 -13.66 5.01 -2.27
CA PRO A 97 -14.23 5.95 -1.31
C PRO A 97 -15.00 5.27 -0.17
N THR A 98 -15.57 4.09 -0.42
CA THR A 98 -16.33 3.29 0.56
C THR A 98 -15.46 2.27 1.30
N TRP A 99 -14.14 2.27 1.12
CA TRP A 99 -13.23 1.36 1.82
C TRP A 99 -13.18 1.63 3.33
N SER A 100 -13.05 0.57 4.13
CA SER A 100 -12.86 0.64 5.58
C SER A 100 -11.67 -0.19 6.04
N GLY A 101 -10.93 0.34 7.03
CA GLY A 101 -9.86 -0.38 7.73
C GLY A 101 -10.35 -1.22 8.91
N LYS A 102 -11.67 -1.43 9.05
CA LYS A 102 -12.26 -2.22 10.13
C LYS A 102 -11.80 -3.68 10.03
N ALA A 103 -11.34 -4.23 11.16
CA ALA A 103 -10.84 -5.60 11.23
C ALA A 103 -11.91 -6.68 10.96
N GLY A 104 -11.46 -7.91 10.72
CA GLY A 104 -12.30 -9.11 10.61
C GLY A 104 -12.88 -9.40 9.23
N PHE A 105 -12.49 -8.64 8.20
CA PHE A 105 -12.70 -8.97 6.79
C PHE A 105 -11.75 -8.13 5.94
N ASP A 106 -11.03 -8.73 4.99
CA ASP A 106 -10.07 -7.99 4.19
C ASP A 106 -10.76 -7.07 3.17
N TYR A 107 -10.16 -5.90 2.91
CA TYR A 107 -10.62 -4.92 1.90
C TYR A 107 -12.09 -4.50 2.03
N ARG A 108 -12.58 -4.34 3.28
CA ARG A 108 -13.98 -4.00 3.57
C ARG A 108 -14.48 -2.80 2.77
N CYS A 109 -15.75 -2.91 2.37
CA CYS A 109 -16.52 -1.85 1.76
C CYS A 109 -17.75 -1.55 2.63
N GLU A 110 -17.81 -0.36 3.22
CA GLU A 110 -18.88 0.05 4.15
C GLU A 110 -20.25 0.05 3.48
N LEU A 111 -20.31 0.35 2.18
CA LEU A 111 -21.56 0.34 1.44
C LEU A 111 -22.10 -1.09 1.25
N LEU A 112 -21.25 -2.03 0.85
CA LEU A 112 -21.63 -3.44 0.72
C LEU A 112 -21.97 -4.04 2.08
N ASP A 113 -21.15 -3.77 3.10
CA ASP A 113 -21.43 -4.19 4.48
C ASP A 113 -22.79 -3.66 4.92
N GLY A 114 -23.11 -2.38 4.68
CA GLY A 114 -24.40 -1.80 5.02
C GLY A 114 -25.60 -2.43 4.29
N TYR A 115 -25.44 -2.93 3.06
CA TYR A 115 -26.48 -3.70 2.37
C TYR A 115 -26.68 -5.07 3.01
N ILE A 116 -25.59 -5.77 3.32
CA ILE A 116 -25.61 -7.10 3.91
C ILE A 116 -26.18 -7.05 5.34
N ASP A 117 -25.74 -6.10 6.15
CA ASP A 117 -26.13 -5.95 7.56
C ASP A 117 -27.61 -5.52 7.70
N ARG A 118 -28.21 -4.95 6.65
CA ARG A 118 -29.65 -4.66 6.56
C ARG A 118 -30.50 -5.86 6.14
N GLY A 119 -29.89 -7.02 5.91
CA GLY A 119 -30.59 -8.26 5.59
C GLY A 119 -31.00 -8.43 4.13
N LEU A 120 -30.38 -7.69 3.19
CA LEU A 120 -30.62 -7.92 1.76
C LEU A 120 -30.18 -9.34 1.35
N SER A 121 -30.90 -9.93 0.40
CA SER A 121 -30.46 -11.16 -0.27
C SER A 121 -29.15 -10.93 -1.04
N GLU A 122 -28.48 -12.02 -1.44
CA GLU A 122 -27.22 -11.92 -2.20
C GLU A 122 -27.43 -11.16 -3.51
N ASP A 123 -28.44 -11.56 -4.28
CA ASP A 123 -28.78 -10.93 -5.55
C ASP A 123 -29.16 -9.45 -5.40
N GLU A 124 -29.93 -9.11 -4.37
CA GLU A 124 -30.29 -7.70 -4.09
C GLU A 124 -29.07 -6.86 -3.73
N ALA A 125 -28.21 -7.35 -2.83
CA ALA A 125 -27.00 -6.61 -2.41
C ALA A 125 -26.05 -6.41 -3.60
N ILE A 126 -25.83 -7.44 -4.42
CA ILE A 126 -25.00 -7.37 -5.63
C ILE A 126 -25.62 -6.40 -6.62
N LEU A 127 -26.88 -6.61 -7.03
CA LEU A 127 -27.54 -5.78 -8.04
C LEU A 127 -27.57 -4.30 -7.63
N LEU A 128 -27.93 -4.03 -6.37
CA LEU A 128 -27.97 -2.67 -5.85
C LEU A 128 -26.59 -2.02 -5.87
N TYR A 129 -25.54 -2.73 -5.43
CA TYR A 129 -24.18 -2.19 -5.45
C TYR A 129 -23.70 -1.92 -6.87
N LEU A 130 -23.87 -2.84 -7.81
CA LEU A 130 -23.47 -2.65 -9.22
C LEU A 130 -24.20 -1.50 -9.92
N ARG A 131 -25.43 -1.19 -9.49
CA ARG A 131 -26.26 -0.10 -10.04
C ARG A 131 -26.14 1.21 -9.26
N THR A 132 -25.45 1.22 -8.13
CA THR A 132 -25.32 2.44 -7.31
C THR A 132 -24.47 3.46 -8.05
N ASP A 133 -25.02 4.65 -8.26
CA ASP A 133 -24.22 5.80 -8.62
C ASP A 133 -23.62 6.42 -7.35
N LEU A 134 -22.32 6.20 -7.14
CA LEU A 134 -21.60 6.70 -5.98
C LEU A 134 -21.45 8.22 -6.02
N ALA A 135 -21.40 8.84 -7.20
CA ALA A 135 -21.36 10.29 -7.35
C ALA A 135 -22.67 10.95 -6.90
N ALA A 136 -23.80 10.27 -7.08
CA ALA A 136 -25.10 10.73 -6.56
C ALA A 136 -25.26 10.53 -5.05
N LYS A 137 -24.51 9.58 -4.46
CA LYS A 137 -24.62 9.21 -3.04
C LYS A 137 -23.61 9.92 -2.14
N TYR A 138 -22.44 10.26 -2.67
CA TYR A 138 -21.31 10.83 -1.93
C TYR A 138 -20.73 12.02 -2.68
N ASP A 139 -20.19 13.00 -1.95
CA ASP A 139 -19.33 14.04 -2.52
C ASP A 139 -17.94 13.44 -2.80
N LEU A 140 -17.80 12.81 -3.97
CA LEU A 140 -16.56 12.14 -4.37
C LEU A 140 -15.39 13.11 -4.46
N ASP A 141 -15.63 14.35 -4.91
CA ASP A 141 -14.60 15.38 -4.98
C ASP A 141 -14.09 15.76 -3.58
N ALA A 142 -14.98 15.89 -2.58
CA ALA A 142 -14.58 16.12 -1.20
C ALA A 142 -13.79 14.95 -0.62
N LEU A 143 -14.21 13.71 -0.89
CA LEU A 143 -13.50 12.52 -0.42
C LEU A 143 -12.10 12.39 -1.05
N LEU A 144 -11.95 12.74 -2.33
CA LEU A 144 -10.65 12.76 -3.00
C LEU A 144 -9.77 13.89 -2.43
N ARG A 145 -10.31 15.11 -2.28
CA ARG A 145 -9.58 16.23 -1.65
C ARG A 145 -9.09 15.86 -0.25
N GLU A 146 -9.92 15.22 0.55
CA GLU A 146 -9.52 14.77 1.90
C GLU A 146 -8.42 13.71 1.85
N THR A 147 -8.52 12.74 0.93
CA THR A 147 -7.47 11.74 0.72
C THR A 147 -6.13 12.40 0.39
N LEU A 148 -6.11 13.35 -0.56
CA LEU A 148 -4.91 14.07 -0.97
C LEU A 148 -4.35 14.91 0.18
N ARG A 149 -5.21 15.59 0.93
CA ARG A 149 -4.82 16.38 2.11
C ARG A 149 -4.12 15.52 3.16
N LEU A 150 -4.69 14.36 3.50
CA LEU A 150 -4.11 13.42 4.46
C LEU A 150 -2.78 12.85 3.96
N GLU A 151 -2.67 12.54 2.66
CA GLU A 151 -1.39 12.09 2.08
C GLU A 151 -0.31 13.19 2.09
N ARG A 152 -0.66 14.45 1.80
CA ARG A 152 0.27 15.60 1.96
C ARG A 152 0.77 15.72 3.40
N GLU A 153 -0.10 15.53 4.40
CA GLU A 153 0.30 15.52 5.82
C GLU A 153 1.26 14.37 6.16
N ARG A 154 1.07 13.18 5.55
CA ARG A 154 1.99 12.06 5.70
C ARG A 154 3.33 12.35 5.03
N GLU A 155 3.32 12.84 3.79
CA GLU A 155 4.51 13.24 3.05
C GLU A 155 5.33 14.31 3.80
N ALA A 156 4.68 15.23 4.50
CA ALA A 156 5.37 16.28 5.26
C ALA A 156 6.34 15.72 6.32
N ARG A 157 6.16 14.47 6.77
CA ARG A 157 7.02 13.79 7.76
C ARG A 157 8.28 13.17 7.16
N THR A 158 8.36 13.08 5.83
CA THR A 158 9.50 12.49 5.12
C THR A 158 10.14 13.51 4.18
N PRO A 159 11.48 13.49 4.01
CA PRO A 159 12.13 14.26 2.96
C PRO A 159 11.81 13.72 1.55
N ILE A 160 11.31 12.50 1.43
CA ILE A 160 11.01 11.85 0.17
C ILE A 160 9.66 12.36 -0.36
N LYS A 161 9.70 13.33 -1.27
CA LYS A 161 8.50 13.95 -1.86
C LYS A 161 7.96 13.12 -3.02
N TYR A 162 6.70 12.72 -2.94
CA TYR A 162 5.99 11.86 -3.89
C TYR A 162 4.60 12.39 -4.29
N MET A 163 4.06 13.38 -3.61
CA MET A 163 2.71 13.89 -3.84
C MET A 163 2.59 14.69 -5.12
N ASP A 164 3.56 15.55 -5.44
CA ASP A 164 3.57 16.24 -6.74
C ASP A 164 3.63 15.23 -7.89
N PHE A 165 4.51 14.23 -7.77
CA PHE A 165 4.63 13.14 -8.73
C PHE A 165 3.31 12.36 -8.90
N MET A 166 2.62 12.11 -7.79
CA MET A 166 1.33 11.40 -7.77
C MET A 166 0.20 12.24 -8.39
N GLU A 167 0.08 13.51 -7.99
CA GLU A 167 -0.98 14.42 -8.45
C GLU A 167 -0.89 14.68 -9.97
N GLU A 168 0.33 14.81 -10.52
CA GLU A 168 0.56 14.94 -11.97
C GLU A 168 0.06 13.73 -12.80
N ARG A 169 0.01 12.55 -12.18
CA ARG A 169 -0.37 11.27 -12.83
C ARG A 169 -1.73 10.77 -12.41
N LEU A 170 -2.36 11.43 -11.45
CA LEU A 170 -3.64 11.03 -10.94
C LEU A 170 -4.69 11.14 -12.05
N GLY A 171 -5.28 9.99 -12.38
CA GLY A 171 -6.34 9.88 -13.38
C GLY A 171 -5.88 9.57 -14.80
N THR A 172 -4.57 9.62 -15.08
CA THR A 172 -4.00 9.16 -16.36
C THR A 172 -3.57 7.69 -16.29
N GLU A 173 -3.04 7.28 -15.14
CA GLU A 173 -2.67 5.88 -14.85
C GLU A 173 -3.10 5.47 -13.43
N ARG A 174 -3.22 4.16 -13.21
CA ARG A 174 -3.48 3.60 -11.87
C ARG A 174 -2.17 3.57 -11.10
N LEU A 175 -2.10 4.32 -10.00
CA LEU A 175 -0.90 4.44 -9.18
C LEU A 175 -0.87 3.48 -7.98
N PHE A 176 -1.99 2.86 -7.65
CA PHE A 176 -2.16 1.97 -6.49
C PHE A 176 -2.95 0.74 -6.88
N ASN A 177 -2.53 -0.42 -6.38
CA ASN A 177 -3.24 -1.69 -6.54
C ASN A 177 -4.26 -1.90 -5.41
N THR A 178 -3.97 -1.40 -4.20
CA THR A 178 -4.91 -1.30 -3.07
C THR A 178 -4.69 0.03 -2.35
N VAL A 179 -5.50 0.34 -1.33
CA VAL A 179 -5.33 1.58 -0.55
C VAL A 179 -3.93 1.79 0.04
N ASN A 180 -3.14 0.73 0.24
CA ASN A 180 -1.81 0.79 0.86
C ASN A 180 -0.72 0.09 0.03
N HIS A 181 -1.05 -0.40 -1.17
CA HIS A 181 -0.11 -1.03 -2.10
C HIS A 181 0.12 -0.10 -3.31
N PRO A 182 1.06 0.85 -3.22
CA PRO A 182 1.47 1.67 -4.36
C PRO A 182 2.07 0.80 -5.47
N GLY A 183 1.80 1.19 -6.71
CA GLY A 183 2.34 0.54 -7.91
C GLY A 183 3.80 0.90 -8.19
N PRO A 184 4.37 0.37 -9.29
CA PRO A 184 5.80 0.45 -9.57
C PRO A 184 6.30 1.89 -9.73
N ARG A 185 5.50 2.77 -10.35
CA ARG A 185 5.84 4.19 -10.54
C ARG A 185 6.20 4.88 -9.21
N LEU A 186 5.39 4.65 -8.18
CA LEU A 186 5.55 5.29 -6.88
C LEU A 186 6.69 4.68 -6.06
N ILE A 187 6.81 3.35 -6.00
CA ILE A 187 7.91 2.72 -5.26
C ILE A 187 9.26 3.00 -5.94
N ASN A 188 9.32 3.00 -7.28
CA ASN A 188 10.55 3.36 -8.01
C ASN A 188 10.95 4.82 -7.73
N HIS A 189 9.98 5.74 -7.76
CA HIS A 189 10.21 7.14 -7.41
C HIS A 189 10.73 7.29 -5.97
N ALA A 190 10.13 6.60 -5.01
CA ALA A 190 10.59 6.60 -3.63
C ALA A 190 12.01 6.04 -3.47
N ALA A 191 12.34 4.92 -4.14
CA ALA A 191 13.67 4.32 -4.10
C ALA A 191 14.74 5.26 -4.67
N SER A 192 14.50 5.85 -5.84
CA SER A 192 15.39 6.86 -6.45
C SER A 192 15.62 8.06 -5.53
N ALA A 193 14.55 8.59 -4.92
CA ALA A 193 14.65 9.71 -4.00
C ALA A 193 15.42 9.34 -2.72
N ILE A 194 15.23 8.13 -2.17
CA ILE A 194 16.00 7.65 -1.02
C ILE A 194 17.49 7.54 -1.37
N LEU A 195 17.84 6.94 -2.51
CA LEU A 195 19.24 6.84 -2.95
C LEU A 195 19.87 8.23 -3.14
N ARG A 196 19.12 9.17 -3.70
CA ARG A 196 19.56 10.56 -3.84
C ARG A 196 19.81 11.24 -2.50
N GLU A 197 18.91 11.08 -1.53
CA GLU A 197 19.14 11.54 -0.15
C GLU A 197 20.41 10.89 0.42
N LEU A 198 20.63 9.61 0.15
CA LEU A 198 21.84 8.89 0.58
C LEU A 198 23.13 9.31 -0.14
N GLY A 199 23.05 10.15 -1.18
CA GLY A 199 24.19 10.55 -2.01
C GLY A 199 24.67 9.42 -2.93
N LEU A 200 23.78 8.50 -3.27
CA LEU A 200 24.05 7.33 -4.11
C LEU A 200 23.38 7.50 -5.49
N PRO A 201 23.92 6.83 -6.54
CA PRO A 201 23.31 6.86 -7.86
C PRO A 201 21.92 6.20 -7.85
N GLU A 202 21.03 6.73 -8.67
CA GLU A 202 19.72 6.12 -8.87
C GLU A 202 19.82 4.80 -9.65
N PRO A 203 18.87 3.86 -9.47
CA PRO A 203 18.88 2.62 -10.20
C PRO A 203 18.63 2.85 -11.69
N ASP A 204 19.18 1.97 -12.53
CA ASP A 204 18.90 1.98 -13.96
C ASP A 204 17.41 1.72 -14.25
N ALA A 205 16.86 2.46 -15.20
CA ALA A 205 15.43 2.39 -15.54
C ALA A 205 15.04 1.03 -16.14
N ALA A 206 15.93 0.37 -16.89
CA ALA A 206 15.66 -0.96 -17.42
C ALA A 206 15.70 -2.01 -16.30
N ALA A 207 16.62 -1.88 -15.34
CA ALA A 207 16.66 -2.73 -14.16
C ALA A 207 15.37 -2.59 -13.30
N LEU A 208 14.89 -1.37 -13.09
CA LEU A 208 13.62 -1.12 -12.40
C LEU A 208 12.41 -1.71 -13.14
N ALA A 209 12.43 -1.70 -14.48
CA ALA A 209 11.36 -2.28 -15.28
C ALA A 209 11.29 -3.81 -15.14
N VAL A 210 12.43 -4.48 -14.94
CA VAL A 210 12.50 -5.95 -14.76
C VAL A 210 11.84 -6.38 -13.43
N LEU A 211 11.91 -5.57 -12.37
CA LEU A 211 11.25 -5.88 -11.10
C LEU A 211 9.71 -5.88 -11.21
N GLY A 212 9.16 -5.17 -12.19
CA GLY A 212 7.72 -5.12 -12.41
C GLY A 212 6.93 -4.48 -11.26
N ASP A 213 5.68 -4.90 -11.11
CA ASP A 213 4.77 -4.41 -10.08
C ASP A 213 5.21 -4.93 -8.69
N PRO A 214 5.28 -4.06 -7.66
CA PRO A 214 5.64 -4.47 -6.29
C PRO A 214 4.61 -5.38 -5.61
N PHE A 215 3.35 -5.37 -6.06
CA PHE A 215 2.25 -6.16 -5.49
C PHE A 215 1.38 -6.74 -6.62
N PRO A 216 1.94 -7.64 -7.46
CA PRO A 216 1.27 -8.11 -8.68
C PRO A 216 0.11 -9.07 -8.40
N GLU A 217 -0.02 -9.59 -7.19
CA GLU A 217 -0.99 -10.63 -6.86
C GLU A 217 -2.41 -10.08 -6.77
N PHE A 218 -2.59 -8.82 -6.40
CA PHE A 218 -3.91 -8.29 -6.11
C PHE A 218 -4.09 -6.82 -6.48
N GLU A 219 -5.01 -6.61 -7.42
CA GLU A 219 -5.54 -5.32 -7.82
C GLU A 219 -6.98 -5.22 -7.32
N GLN A 220 -7.22 -4.36 -6.33
CA GLN A 220 -8.55 -4.13 -5.79
C GLN A 220 -9.43 -3.43 -6.85
N PRO A 221 -10.56 -4.03 -7.26
CA PRO A 221 -11.39 -3.43 -8.30
C PRO A 221 -11.95 -2.06 -7.91
N ILE A 222 -11.86 -1.11 -8.83
CA ILE A 222 -12.39 0.25 -8.68
C ILE A 222 -13.85 0.25 -9.13
N HIS A 223 -14.73 0.87 -8.33
CA HIS A 223 -16.14 0.96 -8.66
C HIS A 223 -16.34 1.79 -9.95
N PRO A 224 -17.02 1.28 -10.99
CA PRO A 224 -17.14 1.97 -12.28
C PRO A 224 -17.72 3.39 -12.21
N SER A 225 -18.71 3.65 -11.34
CA SER A 225 -19.23 5.01 -11.10
C SER A 225 -18.16 5.99 -10.57
N VAL A 226 -17.20 5.55 -9.75
CA VAL A 226 -16.11 6.43 -9.27
C VAL A 226 -15.19 6.79 -10.44
N ALA A 227 -14.79 5.80 -11.22
CA ALA A 227 -13.96 6.03 -12.41
C ALA A 227 -14.67 6.91 -13.44
N ALA A 228 -15.97 6.72 -13.65
CA ALA A 228 -16.78 7.54 -14.55
C ALA A 228 -16.87 9.00 -14.07
N HIS A 229 -17.06 9.23 -12.77
CA HIS A 229 -17.10 10.59 -12.19
C HIS A 229 -15.82 11.37 -12.47
N PHE A 230 -14.66 10.74 -12.28
CA PHE A 230 -13.36 11.39 -12.48
C PHE A 230 -12.78 11.24 -13.90
N GLY A 231 -13.47 10.54 -14.80
CA GLY A 231 -13.00 10.30 -16.17
C GLY A 231 -11.77 9.38 -16.28
N TRP A 232 -11.56 8.46 -15.33
CA TRP A 232 -10.42 7.55 -15.33
C TRP A 232 -10.58 6.42 -16.35
N ALA A 233 -9.72 6.38 -17.36
CA ALA A 233 -9.80 5.39 -18.44
C ALA A 233 -9.39 3.97 -18.02
N PHE A 234 -8.66 3.81 -16.91
CA PHE A 234 -8.13 2.52 -16.45
C PHE A 234 -9.13 1.70 -15.62
N ALA A 235 -10.36 2.18 -15.42
CA ALA A 235 -11.38 1.47 -14.66
C ALA A 235 -12.77 1.63 -15.29
N GLY A 236 -13.49 0.52 -15.43
CA GLY A 236 -14.82 0.47 -16.00
C GLY A 236 -15.50 -0.89 -15.76
N PRO A 237 -16.76 -1.07 -16.21
CA PRO A 237 -17.53 -2.28 -15.91
C PRO A 237 -16.91 -3.57 -16.46
N GLN A 238 -16.18 -3.48 -17.56
CA GLN A 238 -15.51 -4.61 -18.22
C GLN A 238 -14.02 -4.67 -17.94
N THR A 239 -13.47 -3.75 -17.13
CA THR A 239 -12.06 -3.83 -16.73
C THR A 239 -11.84 -5.10 -15.94
N GLU A 240 -10.88 -5.89 -16.38
CA GLU A 240 -10.40 -7.07 -15.66
C GLU A 240 -9.23 -6.67 -14.75
N TYR A 241 -9.32 -7.07 -13.50
CA TYR A 241 -8.32 -6.86 -12.47
C TYR A 241 -7.63 -8.17 -12.15
N GLN A 242 -6.32 -8.11 -11.92
CA GLN A 242 -5.52 -9.24 -11.47
C GLN A 242 -5.82 -9.53 -9.99
N ILE A 243 -6.39 -10.70 -9.70
CA ILE A 243 -6.78 -11.12 -8.35
C ILE A 243 -6.34 -12.57 -8.15
N TYR A 244 -5.21 -12.72 -7.46
CA TYR A 244 -4.57 -13.98 -7.08
C TYR A 244 -4.51 -15.02 -8.20
N GLY A 245 -3.93 -14.62 -9.34
CA GLY A 245 -3.77 -15.49 -10.52
C GLY A 245 -4.99 -15.57 -11.43
N ARG A 246 -6.07 -14.84 -11.13
CA ARG A 246 -7.30 -14.79 -11.93
C ARG A 246 -7.57 -13.36 -12.41
N LYS A 247 -8.29 -13.26 -13.53
CA LYS A 247 -8.82 -11.99 -14.03
C LYS A 247 -10.30 -11.89 -13.70
N LEU A 248 -10.66 -10.92 -12.87
CA LEU A 248 -12.03 -10.68 -12.44
C LEU A 248 -12.47 -9.26 -12.80
N THR A 249 -13.71 -9.12 -13.27
CA THR A 249 -14.35 -7.81 -13.38
C THR A 249 -14.81 -7.33 -12.01
N PHE A 250 -15.09 -6.04 -11.90
CA PHE A 250 -15.71 -5.46 -10.69
C PHE A 250 -16.97 -6.23 -10.25
N ALA A 251 -17.82 -6.64 -11.20
CA ALA A 251 -19.05 -7.36 -10.91
C ALA A 251 -18.79 -8.73 -10.25
N ARG A 252 -17.81 -9.49 -10.76
CA ARG A 252 -17.42 -10.78 -10.20
C ARG A 252 -16.80 -10.63 -8.81
N TYR A 253 -15.96 -9.61 -8.61
CA TYR A 253 -15.38 -9.32 -7.30
C TYR A 253 -16.46 -8.96 -6.27
N ALA A 254 -17.41 -8.09 -6.63
CA ALA A 254 -18.51 -7.71 -5.74
C ALA A 254 -19.39 -8.92 -5.35
N ALA A 255 -19.65 -9.83 -6.30
CA ALA A 255 -20.36 -11.07 -6.02
C ALA A 255 -19.59 -11.95 -5.01
N ASN A 256 -18.29 -12.15 -5.23
CA ASN A 256 -17.43 -12.89 -4.29
C ASN A 256 -17.41 -12.25 -2.90
N TYR A 257 -17.35 -10.91 -2.83
CA TYR A 257 -17.40 -10.18 -1.56
C TYR A 257 -18.70 -10.48 -0.80
N VAL A 258 -19.86 -10.36 -1.46
CA VAL A 258 -21.17 -10.60 -0.84
C VAL A 258 -21.32 -12.04 -0.38
N LEU A 259 -20.93 -13.01 -1.21
CA LEU A 259 -20.97 -14.43 -0.89
C LEU A 259 -20.10 -14.75 0.34
N ALA A 260 -18.84 -14.33 0.33
CA ALA A 260 -17.92 -14.54 1.44
C ALA A 260 -18.44 -13.90 2.74
N ARG A 261 -18.90 -12.64 2.66
CA ARG A 261 -19.43 -11.90 3.80
C ARG A 261 -20.66 -12.55 4.41
N LYS A 262 -21.59 -13.04 3.60
CA LYS A 262 -22.82 -13.70 4.09
C LYS A 262 -22.57 -15.09 4.63
N ALA A 263 -21.55 -15.77 4.11
CA ALA A 263 -21.05 -17.01 4.69
C ALA A 263 -20.35 -16.79 6.05
N GLY A 264 -19.92 -15.57 6.39
CA GLY A 264 -19.18 -15.31 7.63
C GLY A 264 -17.67 -15.55 7.52
N VAL A 265 -17.15 -15.69 6.28
CA VAL A 265 -15.72 -15.73 6.00
C VAL A 265 -15.05 -14.47 6.53
N THR A 266 -13.94 -14.61 7.25
CA THR A 266 -13.13 -13.48 7.72
C THR A 266 -11.85 -13.28 6.93
N ASP A 267 -11.30 -14.35 6.35
CA ASP A 267 -10.14 -14.34 5.45
C ASP A 267 -10.63 -14.26 4.00
N PHE A 268 -10.86 -13.04 3.53
CA PHE A 268 -11.37 -12.82 2.17
C PHE A 268 -10.27 -13.03 1.12
N ILE A 269 -9.01 -12.84 1.51
CA ILE A 269 -7.85 -13.16 0.65
C ILE A 269 -7.83 -14.65 0.31
N GLY A 270 -7.91 -15.52 1.32
CA GLY A 270 -8.00 -16.97 1.14
C GLY A 270 -9.20 -17.36 0.27
N PHE A 271 -10.31 -16.63 0.37
CA PHE A 271 -11.53 -16.89 -0.42
C PHE A 271 -11.29 -16.64 -1.90
N LEU A 272 -10.66 -15.50 -2.21
CA LEU A 272 -10.35 -15.13 -3.59
C LEU A 272 -9.29 -16.07 -4.20
N GLN A 273 -8.37 -16.57 -3.39
CA GLN A 273 -7.38 -17.60 -3.79
C GLN A 273 -8.03 -18.97 -4.04
N GLY A 274 -9.23 -19.22 -3.50
CA GLY A 274 -9.89 -20.52 -3.55
C GLY A 274 -9.34 -21.51 -2.52
N ALA A 275 -8.82 -21.03 -1.39
CA ALA A 275 -8.44 -21.87 -0.26
C ALA A 275 -9.67 -22.50 0.40
N ASP A 276 -9.48 -23.67 1.03
CA ASP A 276 -10.50 -24.28 1.89
C ASP A 276 -10.71 -23.41 3.13
N ILE A 277 -11.72 -22.54 3.08
CA ILE A 277 -12.05 -21.66 4.20
C ILE A 277 -13.03 -22.35 5.13
N LYS A 278 -12.71 -22.32 6.43
CA LYS A 278 -13.68 -22.64 7.47
C LYS A 278 -14.69 -21.50 7.58
N ILE A 279 -15.93 -21.82 7.23
CA ILE A 279 -17.13 -21.01 7.43
C ILE A 279 -17.54 -21.08 8.90
#